data_AF-A0A6P2FRJ4-F1
#
_entry.id   AF-A0A6P2FRJ4-F1
#
_cell.length_a   1.000
_cell.length_b   1.000
_cell.length_c   1.000
_cell.angle_alpha   90.00
_cell.angle_beta   90.00
_cell.angle_gamma   90.00
#
_symmetry.space_group_name_H-M   'P 1'
#
loop_
_entity.id
_entity.type
_entity.pdbx_description
1 polymer ?
#
loop_
_entity_poly.entity_id
_entity_poly.type
_entity_poly.pdbx_seq_one_letter_code
_entity_poly.pdbx_strand_id
1 'polypeptide(L)'
;MAATPSDTRKRVREIADQLLAAGTAPTSTLVRKLLGKGSFETIVGELKLWEADRQRPLPNKRDPTAEALDRVGAQQAAELIAQAADASKSLTAAVASVRLAASEIASFPALVATLTEQVRALTQVVEDDRKAMRDELAKANARYEGVQKYAMTAIEAARAESRMLQEQLAQTGDKTGARESAYRQQAEDLRVLVHQLQGRLAEQGKRSDDVVVPPRLDFDQKRPVRLSSYEPTGRTT
;
A
#
# COMPACT_ATOMS: atom_id res chain seq x y z
N MET A 1 -53.88 27.51 105.19
CA MET A 1 -53.19 26.92 104.02
C MET A 1 -51.73 26.68 104.38
N ALA A 2 -51.32 25.42 104.53
CA ALA A 2 -49.94 25.05 104.87
C ALA A 2 -49.04 25.19 103.63
N ALA A 3 -47.90 25.87 103.77
CA ALA A 3 -46.92 26.00 102.70
C ALA A 3 -46.21 24.65 102.48
N THR A 4 -46.09 24.24 101.23
CA THR A 4 -45.44 23.01 100.81
C THR A 4 -43.93 23.00 101.18
N PRO A 5 -43.33 21.83 101.52
CA PRO A 5 -41.93 21.74 101.96
C PRO A 5 -40.88 22.19 100.92
N SER A 6 -41.24 22.30 99.64
CA SER A 6 -40.34 22.76 98.56
C SER A 6 -40.18 24.29 98.54
N ASP A 7 -41.27 25.04 98.76
CA ASP A 7 -41.24 26.51 98.78
C ASP A 7 -40.48 27.07 99.97
N THR A 8 -40.50 26.33 101.08
CA THR A 8 -39.78 26.71 102.30
C THR A 8 -38.26 26.64 102.07
N ARG A 9 -37.78 25.63 101.34
CA ARG A 9 -36.35 25.46 101.02
C ARG A 9 -35.83 26.52 100.06
N LYS A 10 -36.60 26.86 99.03
CA LYS A 10 -36.26 27.93 98.09
C LYS A 10 -36.16 29.30 98.78
N ARG A 11 -37.13 29.61 99.65
CA ARG A 11 -37.11 30.86 100.44
C ARG A 11 -35.97 30.91 101.45
N VAL A 12 -35.55 29.78 102.05
CA VAL A 12 -34.37 29.74 102.92
C VAL A 12 -33.13 30.22 102.16
N ARG A 13 -32.92 29.76 100.93
CA ARG A 13 -31.77 30.16 100.09
C ARG A 13 -31.84 31.63 99.68
N GLU A 14 -33.01 32.09 99.24
CA GLU A 14 -33.22 33.50 98.87
C GLU A 14 -32.96 34.46 100.05
N ILE A 15 -33.43 34.11 101.26
CA ILE A 15 -33.19 34.91 102.47
C ILE A 15 -31.72 34.84 102.89
N ALA A 16 -31.07 33.68 102.76
CA ALA A 16 -29.65 33.54 103.03
C ALA A 16 -28.79 34.42 102.09
N ASP A 17 -29.14 34.46 100.80
CA ASP A 17 -28.49 35.32 99.82
C ASP A 17 -28.74 36.81 100.10
N GLN A 18 -29.96 37.19 100.51
CA GLN A 18 -30.28 38.58 100.89
C GLN A 18 -29.53 39.03 102.14
N LEU A 19 -29.43 38.18 103.17
CA LEU A 19 -28.68 38.48 104.38
C LEU A 19 -27.18 38.64 104.08
N LEU A 20 -26.63 37.78 103.23
CA LEU A 20 -25.23 37.86 102.84
C LEU A 20 -24.96 39.08 101.94
N ALA A 21 -25.87 39.43 101.03
CA ALA A 21 -25.81 40.67 100.25
C ALA A 21 -25.89 41.94 101.13
N ALA A 22 -26.60 41.86 102.26
CA ALA A 22 -26.66 42.90 103.29
C ALA A 22 -25.46 42.86 104.28
N GLY A 23 -24.45 42.02 104.04
CA GLY A 23 -23.24 41.92 104.88
C GLY A 23 -23.44 41.21 106.22
N THR A 24 -24.57 40.52 106.42
CA THR A 24 -24.90 39.80 107.66
C THR A 24 -24.79 38.29 107.46
N ALA A 25 -24.19 37.57 108.43
CA ALA A 25 -24.09 36.11 108.37
C ALA A 25 -25.49 35.46 108.48
N PRO A 26 -25.91 34.64 107.50
CA PRO A 26 -27.22 34.00 107.52
C PRO A 26 -27.27 32.85 108.52
N THR A 27 -27.60 33.15 109.78
CA THR A 27 -27.80 32.12 110.81
C THR A 27 -29.22 31.54 110.72
N SER A 28 -29.38 30.28 111.11
CA SER A 28 -30.68 29.59 111.09
C SER A 28 -31.76 30.30 111.91
N THR A 29 -31.36 30.97 113.00
CA THR A 29 -32.25 31.81 113.82
C THR A 29 -32.74 33.05 113.07
N LEU A 30 -31.84 33.77 112.39
CA LEU A 30 -32.18 34.95 111.59
C LEU A 30 -33.06 34.59 110.39
N VAL A 31 -32.70 33.51 109.69
CA VAL A 31 -33.46 33.02 108.54
C VAL A 31 -34.85 32.55 108.96
N ARG A 32 -34.97 31.85 110.10
CA ARG A 32 -36.28 31.46 110.67
C ARG A 32 -37.12 32.66 111.09
N LYS A 33 -36.51 33.68 111.68
CA LYS A 33 -37.20 34.92 112.07
C LYS A 33 -37.79 35.64 110.85
N LEU A 34 -37.06 35.68 109.74
CA LEU A 34 -37.50 36.30 108.49
C LEU A 34 -38.51 35.44 107.71
N LEU A 35 -38.44 34.11 107.83
CA LEU A 35 -39.42 33.19 107.25
C LEU A 35 -40.77 33.17 107.98
N GLY A 36 -40.76 33.42 109.30
CA GLY A 36 -41.94 33.39 110.18
C GLY A 36 -42.55 32.00 110.43
N LYS A 37 -42.15 30.98 109.67
CA LYS A 37 -42.63 29.58 109.76
C LYS A 37 -41.60 28.60 109.17
N GLY A 38 -41.67 27.34 109.58
CA GLY A 38 -40.78 26.27 109.11
C GLY A 38 -40.04 25.56 110.25
N SER A 39 -39.74 24.27 110.05
CA SER A 39 -38.93 23.49 110.99
C SER A 39 -37.48 23.99 110.98
N PHE A 40 -36.90 24.13 112.17
CA PHE A 40 -35.51 24.56 112.33
C PHE A 40 -34.53 23.60 111.65
N GLU A 41 -34.81 22.30 111.68
CA GLU A 41 -34.00 21.28 111.02
C GLU A 41 -33.94 21.46 109.50
N THR A 42 -35.07 21.80 108.87
CA THR A 42 -35.12 22.05 107.42
C THR A 42 -34.33 23.30 107.03
N ILE A 43 -34.38 24.34 107.87
CA ILE A 43 -33.64 25.60 107.63
C ILE A 43 -32.14 25.37 107.78
N VAL A 44 -31.72 24.66 108.83
CA VAL A 44 -30.30 24.32 109.06
C VAL A 44 -29.78 23.42 107.93
N GLY A 45 -30.56 22.42 107.51
CA GLY A 45 -30.19 21.52 106.41
C GLY A 45 -29.97 22.26 105.10
N GLU A 46 -30.87 23.17 104.73
CA GLU A 46 -30.72 23.96 103.49
C GLU A 46 -29.63 25.02 103.57
N LEU A 47 -29.40 25.65 104.73
CA LEU A 47 -28.29 26.60 104.90
C LEU A 47 -26.93 25.91 104.69
N LYS A 48 -26.77 24.68 105.20
CA LYS A 48 -25.55 23.90 104.97
C LYS A 48 -25.35 23.54 103.50
N LEU A 49 -26.41 23.18 102.79
CA LEU A 49 -26.34 22.89 101.35
C LEU A 49 -26.02 24.14 100.53
N TRP A 50 -26.62 25.27 100.87
CA TRP A 50 -26.35 26.56 100.25
C TRP A 50 -24.90 27.00 100.46
N GLU A 51 -24.35 26.83 101.67
CA GLU A 51 -22.95 27.15 101.97
C GLU A 51 -21.99 26.22 101.21
N ALA A 52 -22.31 24.92 101.14
CA ALA A 52 -21.52 23.94 100.38
C ALA A 52 -21.52 24.22 98.86
N ASP A 53 -22.66 24.63 98.29
CA ASP A 53 -22.75 24.95 96.86
C ASP A 53 -21.95 26.21 96.51
N ARG A 54 -21.79 27.17 97.44
CA ARG A 54 -20.96 28.37 97.23
C ARG A 54 -19.46 28.14 97.39
N GLN A 55 -19.08 27.09 98.12
CA GLN A 55 -17.67 26.71 98.28
C GLN A 55 -17.15 25.84 97.12
N ARG A 56 -17.99 25.49 96.14
CA ARG A 56 -17.54 24.77 94.94
C ARG A 56 -16.63 25.66 94.08
N PRO A 57 -15.43 25.20 93.71
CA PRO A 57 -14.57 25.93 92.79
C PRO A 57 -15.27 26.11 91.43
N LEU A 58 -15.24 27.33 90.88
CA LEU A 58 -15.65 27.57 89.49
C LEU A 58 -14.74 26.78 88.54
N PRO A 59 -15.25 26.22 87.42
CA PRO A 59 -14.39 25.57 86.44
C PRO A 59 -13.36 26.58 85.90
N ASN A 60 -12.07 26.26 86.03
CA ASN A 60 -10.98 27.09 85.52
C ASN A 60 -11.20 27.35 84.02
N LYS A 61 -11.37 28.62 83.64
CA LYS A 61 -11.35 29.02 82.24
C LYS A 61 -9.99 28.65 81.67
N ARG A 62 -9.96 27.85 80.59
CA ARG A 62 -8.73 27.54 79.88
C ARG A 62 -8.09 28.84 79.39
N ASP A 63 -6.76 28.86 79.41
CA ASP A 63 -5.98 30.01 78.98
C ASP A 63 -6.24 30.28 77.49
N PRO A 64 -6.68 31.50 77.08
CA PRO A 64 -6.98 31.83 75.70
C PRO A 64 -5.77 31.64 74.75
N THR A 65 -4.55 31.67 75.28
CA THR A 65 -3.33 31.38 74.51
C THR A 65 -3.20 29.91 74.12
N ALA A 66 -3.61 28.98 74.99
CA ALA A 66 -3.61 27.56 74.70
C ALA A 66 -4.63 27.19 73.61
N GLU A 67 -5.83 27.79 73.63
CA GLU A 67 -6.82 27.59 72.56
C GLU A 67 -6.36 28.15 71.20
N ALA A 68 -5.64 29.28 71.20
CA ALA A 68 -5.10 29.85 69.97
C ALA A 68 -4.02 28.94 69.36
N LEU A 69 -3.12 28.40 70.19
CA LEU A 69 -2.09 27.44 69.77
C LEU A 69 -2.71 26.15 69.21
N ASP A 70 -3.74 25.61 69.87
CA ASP A 70 -4.44 24.41 69.38
C ASP A 70 -5.10 24.65 68.02
N ARG A 71 -5.70 25.83 67.78
CA ARG A 71 -6.29 26.18 66.48
C ARG A 71 -5.23 26.30 65.39
N VAL A 72 -4.10 26.94 65.68
CA VAL A 72 -2.99 27.07 64.72
C VAL A 72 -2.39 25.70 64.41
N GLY A 73 -2.19 24.85 65.43
CA GLY A 73 -1.72 23.48 65.23
C GLY A 73 -2.69 22.63 64.40
N ALA A 74 -4.00 22.75 64.65
CA ALA A 74 -5.03 22.06 63.87
C ALA A 74 -5.07 22.54 62.40
N GLN A 75 -4.89 23.84 62.16
CA GLN A 75 -4.84 24.39 60.80
C GLN A 75 -3.61 23.90 60.04
N GLN A 76 -2.42 23.94 60.66
CA GLN A 76 -1.20 23.43 60.06
C GLN A 76 -1.28 21.93 59.78
N ALA A 77 -1.85 21.14 60.70
CA ALA A 77 -2.08 19.72 60.48
C ALA A 77 -3.03 19.46 59.29
N ALA A 78 -4.12 20.23 59.18
CA ALA A 78 -5.05 20.11 58.05
C ALA A 78 -4.39 20.46 56.70
N GLU A 79 -3.53 21.48 56.68
CA GLU A 79 -2.81 21.90 55.48
C GLU A 79 -1.78 20.84 55.03
N LEU A 80 -1.04 20.25 55.97
CA LEU A 80 -0.13 19.13 55.69
C LEU A 80 -0.89 17.89 55.18
N ILE A 81 -2.05 17.58 55.75
CA ILE A 81 -2.89 16.47 55.29
C ILE A 81 -3.39 16.73 53.86
N ALA A 82 -3.81 17.96 53.55
CA ALA A 82 -4.24 18.34 52.21
C ALA A 82 -3.10 18.22 51.19
N GLN A 83 -1.91 18.74 51.52
CA GLN A 83 -0.72 18.61 50.68
C GLN A 83 -0.32 17.15 50.47
N ALA A 84 -0.36 16.32 51.52
CA ALA A 84 -0.07 14.90 51.42
C ALA A 84 -1.11 14.17 50.54
N ALA A 85 -2.39 14.53 50.63
CA ALA A 85 -3.44 13.96 49.80
C ALA A 85 -3.25 14.32 48.33
N ASP A 86 -2.89 15.57 48.01
CA ASP A 86 -2.65 16.00 46.63
C ASP A 86 -1.35 15.43 46.05
N ALA A 87 -0.29 15.33 46.85
CA ALA A 87 0.93 14.62 46.48
C ALA A 87 0.65 13.14 46.19
N SER A 88 -0.19 12.48 47.01
CA SER A 88 -0.60 11.09 46.81
C SER A 88 -1.40 10.91 45.50
N LYS A 89 -2.34 11.81 45.19
CA LYS A 89 -3.07 11.79 43.91
C LYS A 89 -2.12 11.96 42.72
N SER A 90 -1.22 12.95 42.79
CA SER A 90 -0.24 13.21 41.75
C SER A 90 0.68 12.01 41.51
N LEU A 91 1.19 11.40 42.59
CA LEU A 91 2.00 10.19 42.51
C LEU A 91 1.22 9.02 41.88
N THR A 92 -0.04 8.83 42.27
CA THR A 92 -0.89 7.77 41.72
C THR A 92 -1.10 7.97 40.22
N ALA A 93 -1.35 9.20 39.77
CA ALA A 93 -1.46 9.53 38.35
C ALA A 93 -0.14 9.29 37.60
N ALA A 94 1.00 9.70 38.17
CA ALA A 94 2.31 9.47 37.56
C ALA A 94 2.62 7.97 37.41
N VAL A 95 2.33 7.16 38.44
CA VAL A 95 2.50 5.70 38.39
C VAL A 95 1.62 5.07 37.31
N ALA A 96 0.37 5.52 37.18
CA ALA A 96 -0.52 5.04 36.12
C ALA A 96 0.03 5.36 34.72
N SER A 97 0.51 6.59 34.50
CA SER A 97 1.12 7.01 33.24
C SER A 97 2.39 6.22 32.91
N VAL A 98 3.27 6.00 33.90
CA VAL A 98 4.47 5.18 33.73
C VAL A 98 4.12 3.74 33.38
N ARG A 99 3.08 3.18 33.99
CA ARG A 99 2.62 1.82 33.70
C ARG A 99 2.08 1.69 32.27
N LEU A 100 1.33 2.69 31.79
CA LEU A 100 0.86 2.73 30.40
C LEU A 100 2.03 2.81 29.43
N ALA A 101 2.96 3.74 29.64
CA ALA A 101 4.16 3.88 28.83
C ALA A 101 5.00 2.59 28.81
N ALA A 102 5.16 1.93 29.97
CA ALA A 102 5.86 0.65 30.05
C ALA A 102 5.17 -0.46 29.23
N SER A 103 3.83 -0.49 29.23
CA SER A 103 3.07 -1.45 28.43
C SER A 103 3.18 -1.20 26.92
N GLU A 104 3.19 0.06 26.50
CA GLU A 104 3.44 0.44 25.11
C GLU A 104 4.86 0.05 24.68
N ILE A 105 5.85 0.36 25.51
CA ILE A 105 7.25 -0.01 25.26
C ILE A 105 7.41 -1.53 25.13
N ALA A 106 6.72 -2.30 25.99
CA ALA A 106 6.74 -3.77 25.93
C ALA A 106 6.09 -4.33 24.66
N SER A 107 5.24 -3.57 23.97
CA SER A 107 4.61 -3.99 22.71
C SER A 107 5.50 -3.79 21.47
N PHE A 108 6.44 -2.83 21.50
CA PHE A 108 7.29 -2.53 20.34
C PHE A 108 8.13 -3.69 19.81
N PRO A 109 8.74 -4.57 20.64
CA PRO A 109 9.52 -5.69 20.14
C PRO A 109 8.73 -6.60 19.18
N ALA A 110 7.45 -6.86 19.47
CA ALA A 110 6.59 -7.67 18.60
C ALA A 110 6.27 -6.97 17.27
N LEU A 111 6.02 -5.66 17.32
CA LEU A 111 5.80 -4.85 16.12
C LEU A 111 7.05 -4.77 15.24
N VAL A 112 8.22 -4.57 15.85
CA VAL A 112 9.52 -4.53 15.18
C VAL A 112 9.83 -5.89 14.54
N ALA A 113 9.59 -6.99 15.25
CA ALA A 113 9.78 -8.34 14.70
C ALA A 113 8.88 -8.57 13.47
N THR A 114 7.60 -8.19 13.56
CA THR A 114 6.64 -8.31 12.44
C THR A 114 7.08 -7.49 11.24
N LEU A 115 7.47 -6.22 11.46
CA LEU A 115 7.95 -5.35 10.40
C LEU A 115 9.25 -5.87 9.78
N THR A 116 10.16 -6.41 10.59
CA THR A 116 11.42 -7.01 10.10
C THR A 116 11.14 -8.21 9.20
N GLU A 117 10.17 -9.05 9.55
CA GLU A 117 9.76 -10.19 8.72
C GLU A 117 9.15 -9.72 7.39
N GLN A 118 8.27 -8.71 7.46
CA GLN A 118 7.66 -8.12 6.25
C GLN A 118 8.71 -7.52 5.31
N VAL A 119 9.69 -6.80 5.85
CA VAL A 119 10.79 -6.22 5.06
C VAL A 119 11.65 -7.34 4.43
N ARG A 120 11.93 -8.41 5.17
CA ARG A 120 12.68 -9.56 4.64
C ARG A 120 11.91 -10.24 3.51
N ALA A 121 10.63 -10.53 3.72
CA ALA A 121 9.77 -11.15 2.72
C ALA A 121 9.69 -10.30 1.45
N LEU A 122 9.49 -8.97 1.59
CA LEU A 122 9.43 -8.06 0.45
C LEU A 122 10.76 -7.99 -0.30
N THR A 123 11.88 -8.02 0.42
CA THR A 123 13.21 -8.04 -0.18
C THR A 123 13.41 -9.31 -1.01
N GLN A 124 12.99 -10.47 -0.49
CA GLN A 124 13.06 -11.73 -1.22
C GLN A 124 12.22 -11.70 -2.51
N VAL A 125 10.99 -11.20 -2.45
CA VAL A 125 10.12 -11.06 -3.63
C VAL A 125 10.78 -10.17 -4.69
N VAL A 126 11.35 -9.04 -4.28
CA VAL A 126 12.04 -8.13 -5.21
C VAL A 126 13.27 -8.78 -5.85
N GLU A 127 14.00 -9.62 -5.12
CA GLU A 127 15.15 -10.35 -5.67
C GLU A 127 14.72 -11.44 -6.67
N ASP A 128 13.66 -12.18 -6.35
CA ASP A 128 13.10 -13.21 -7.22
C ASP A 128 12.55 -12.59 -8.51
N ASP A 129 11.81 -11.49 -8.42
CA ASP A 129 11.30 -10.74 -9.57
C ASP A 129 12.44 -10.21 -10.44
N ARG A 130 13.50 -9.65 -9.83
CA ARG A 130 14.68 -9.19 -10.57
C ARG A 130 15.36 -10.33 -11.31
N LYS A 131 15.43 -11.52 -10.72
CA LYS A 131 15.99 -12.70 -11.37
C LYS A 131 15.12 -13.14 -12.54
N ALA A 132 13.80 -13.24 -12.33
CA ALA A 132 12.85 -13.60 -13.39
C ALA A 132 12.94 -12.63 -14.58
N MET A 133 12.98 -11.32 -14.33
CA MET A 133 13.12 -10.29 -15.36
C MET A 133 14.44 -10.41 -16.13
N ARG A 134 15.56 -10.71 -15.45
CA ARG A 134 16.85 -10.96 -16.14
C ARG A 134 16.79 -12.18 -17.04
N ASP A 135 16.16 -13.26 -16.58
CA ASP A 135 16.01 -14.49 -17.37
C ASP A 135 15.11 -14.28 -18.59
N GLU A 136 14.04 -13.49 -18.45
CA GLU A 136 13.17 -13.10 -19.57
C GLU A 136 13.91 -12.23 -20.59
N LEU A 137 14.68 -11.24 -20.12
CA LEU A 137 15.49 -10.40 -20.98
C LEU A 137 16.53 -11.23 -21.76
N ALA A 138 17.18 -12.20 -21.09
CA ALA A 138 18.13 -13.10 -21.74
C ALA A 138 17.46 -13.96 -22.82
N LYS A 139 16.27 -14.52 -22.54
CA LYS A 139 15.48 -15.27 -23.53
C LYS A 139 15.06 -14.40 -24.71
N ALA A 140 14.62 -13.17 -24.46
CA ALA A 140 14.24 -12.22 -25.50
C ALA A 140 15.45 -11.92 -26.41
N ASN A 141 16.60 -11.57 -25.83
CA ASN A 141 17.83 -11.30 -26.59
C ASN A 141 18.25 -12.49 -27.45
N ALA A 142 18.24 -13.71 -26.90
CA ALA A 142 18.56 -14.91 -27.66
C ALA A 142 17.61 -15.12 -28.86
N ARG A 143 16.32 -14.80 -28.72
CA ARG A 143 15.36 -14.85 -29.83
C ARG A 143 15.68 -13.79 -30.88
N TYR A 144 15.97 -12.56 -30.47
CA TYR A 144 16.35 -11.48 -31.40
C TYR A 144 17.60 -11.85 -32.19
N GLU A 145 18.65 -12.35 -31.53
CA GLU A 145 19.86 -12.82 -32.21
C GLU A 145 19.58 -13.96 -33.19
N GLY A 146 18.73 -14.92 -32.79
CA GLY A 146 18.32 -16.03 -33.65
C GLY A 146 17.59 -15.56 -34.92
N VAL A 147 16.62 -14.65 -34.76
CA VAL A 147 15.88 -14.04 -35.88
C VAL A 147 16.82 -13.24 -36.77
N GLN A 148 17.73 -12.44 -36.20
CA GLN A 148 18.70 -11.66 -36.95
C GLN A 148 19.61 -12.57 -37.80
N LYS A 149 20.16 -13.64 -37.21
CA LYS A 149 20.97 -14.62 -37.93
C LYS A 149 20.20 -15.26 -39.08
N TYR A 150 18.98 -15.73 -38.81
CA TYR A 150 18.12 -16.32 -39.83
C TYR A 150 17.84 -15.34 -40.98
N ALA A 151 17.47 -14.10 -40.65
CA ALA A 151 17.19 -13.07 -41.65
C ALA A 151 18.42 -12.77 -42.52
N MET A 152 19.61 -12.68 -41.92
CA MET A 152 20.87 -12.47 -42.66
C MET A 152 21.15 -13.64 -43.62
N THR A 153 21.02 -14.88 -43.15
CA THR A 153 21.20 -16.07 -44.00
C THR A 153 20.15 -16.13 -45.12
N ALA A 154 18.89 -15.79 -44.84
CA ALA A 154 17.83 -15.75 -45.85
C ALA A 154 18.09 -14.68 -46.92
N ILE A 155 18.58 -13.50 -46.52
CA ILE A 155 18.98 -12.43 -47.46
C ILE A 155 20.14 -12.90 -48.34
N GLU A 156 21.15 -13.56 -47.75
CA GLU A 156 22.29 -14.10 -48.50
C GLU A 156 21.85 -15.16 -49.51
N ALA A 157 20.98 -16.08 -49.11
CA ALA A 157 20.40 -17.09 -49.99
C ALA A 157 19.61 -16.45 -51.15
N ALA A 158 18.74 -15.48 -50.85
CA ALA A 158 17.96 -14.77 -51.86
C ALA A 158 18.86 -13.99 -52.84
N ARG A 159 19.96 -13.40 -52.37
CA ARG A 159 20.96 -12.74 -53.23
C ARG A 159 21.67 -13.73 -54.14
N ALA A 160 22.04 -14.91 -53.62
CA ALA A 160 22.67 -15.94 -54.43
C ALA A 160 21.72 -16.46 -55.52
N GLU A 161 20.46 -16.72 -55.17
CA GLU A 161 19.41 -17.11 -56.11
C GLU A 161 19.17 -16.05 -57.19
N SER A 162 19.10 -14.77 -56.79
CA SER A 162 18.95 -13.66 -57.74
C SER A 162 20.11 -13.59 -58.74
N ARG A 163 21.36 -13.82 -58.31
CA ARG A 163 22.52 -13.88 -59.21
C ARG A 163 22.42 -15.04 -60.19
N MET A 164 22.04 -16.23 -59.72
CA MET A 164 21.86 -17.39 -60.60
C MET A 164 20.77 -17.14 -61.64
N LEU A 165 19.64 -16.56 -61.24
CA LEU A 165 18.56 -16.21 -62.18
C LEU A 165 18.99 -15.15 -63.20
N GLN A 166 19.77 -14.15 -62.79
CA GLN A 166 20.34 -13.15 -63.70
C GLN A 166 21.28 -13.79 -64.73
N GLU A 167 22.13 -14.72 -64.31
CA GLU A 167 23.04 -15.44 -65.20
C GLU A 167 22.28 -16.34 -66.18
N GLN A 168 21.25 -17.05 -65.71
CA GLN A 168 20.36 -17.83 -66.58
C GLN A 168 19.67 -16.94 -67.61
N LEU A 169 19.16 -15.78 -67.20
CA LEU A 169 18.53 -14.81 -68.09
C LEU A 169 19.50 -14.33 -69.18
N ALA A 170 20.74 -13.98 -68.79
CA ALA A 170 21.78 -13.58 -69.73
C ALA A 170 22.08 -14.71 -70.74
N GLN A 171 22.29 -15.94 -70.27
CA GLN A 171 22.53 -17.10 -71.14
C GLN A 171 21.37 -17.37 -72.10
N THR A 172 20.11 -17.20 -71.67
CA THR A 172 18.96 -17.33 -72.56
C THR A 172 18.88 -16.22 -73.59
N GLY A 173 19.27 -14.99 -73.22
CA GLY A 173 19.41 -13.87 -74.14
C GLY A 173 20.43 -14.17 -75.24
N ASP A 174 21.62 -14.63 -74.86
CA ASP A 174 22.69 -14.98 -75.80
C ASP A 174 22.27 -16.10 -76.76
N LYS A 175 21.62 -17.15 -76.26
CA LYS A 175 21.08 -18.24 -77.08
C LYS A 175 20.02 -17.76 -78.06
N THR A 176 19.15 -16.85 -77.62
CA THR A 176 18.09 -16.28 -78.46
C THR A 176 18.70 -15.41 -79.55
N GLY A 177 19.64 -14.52 -79.21
CA GLY A 177 20.36 -13.69 -80.18
C GLY A 177 21.16 -14.50 -81.20
N ALA A 178 21.79 -15.60 -80.78
CA ALA A 178 22.50 -16.51 -81.67
C ALA A 178 21.54 -17.20 -82.67
N ARG A 179 20.37 -17.66 -82.21
CA ARG A 179 19.34 -18.24 -83.08
C ARG A 179 18.77 -17.23 -84.07
N GLU A 180 18.45 -16.02 -83.61
CA GLU A 180 17.98 -14.94 -84.49
C GLU A 180 19.01 -14.61 -85.57
N SER A 181 20.30 -14.54 -85.20
CA SER A 181 21.39 -14.28 -86.15
C SER A 181 21.50 -15.40 -87.20
N ALA A 182 21.38 -16.66 -86.77
CA ALA A 182 21.37 -17.80 -87.68
C ALA A 182 20.19 -17.77 -88.66
N TYR A 183 18.97 -17.45 -88.18
CA TYR A 183 17.80 -17.33 -89.04
C TYR A 183 17.91 -16.17 -90.03
N ARG A 184 18.49 -15.02 -89.62
CA ARG A 184 18.75 -13.90 -90.53
C ARG A 184 19.74 -14.31 -91.63
N GLN A 185 20.83 -14.99 -91.26
CA GLN A 185 21.81 -15.48 -92.25
C GLN A 185 21.15 -16.44 -93.24
N GLN A 186 20.38 -17.42 -92.75
CA GLN A 186 19.66 -18.36 -93.60
C GLN A 186 18.67 -17.65 -94.55
N ALA A 187 17.97 -16.61 -94.07
CA ALA A 187 17.07 -15.83 -94.90
C ALA A 187 17.81 -15.06 -96.00
N GLU A 188 18.98 -14.47 -95.70
CA GLU A 188 19.81 -13.81 -96.72
C GLU A 188 20.36 -14.80 -97.74
N ASP A 189 20.87 -15.96 -97.29
CA ASP A 189 21.36 -17.01 -98.19
C ASP A 189 20.24 -17.48 -99.15
N LEU A 190 19.02 -17.67 -98.63
CA LEU A 190 17.85 -18.00 -99.45
C LEU A 190 17.50 -16.89 -100.45
N ARG A 191 17.58 -15.61 -100.07
CA ARG A 191 17.36 -14.50 -101.01
C ARG A 191 18.40 -14.48 -102.12
N VAL A 192 19.68 -14.70 -101.79
CA VAL A 192 20.75 -14.80 -102.77
C VAL A 192 20.50 -15.96 -103.74
N LEU A 193 20.12 -17.14 -103.24
CA LEU A 193 19.75 -18.29 -104.07
C LEU A 193 18.55 -17.99 -104.98
N VAL A 194 17.50 -17.35 -104.45
CA VAL A 194 16.34 -16.95 -105.25
C VAL A 194 16.76 -15.99 -106.37
N HIS A 195 17.60 -14.99 -106.09
CA HIS A 195 18.13 -14.10 -107.12
C HIS A 195 18.99 -14.82 -108.16
N GLN A 196 19.84 -15.76 -107.74
CA GLN A 196 20.62 -16.58 -108.68
C GLN A 196 19.71 -17.43 -109.57
N LEU A 197 18.69 -18.07 -109.02
CA LEU A 197 17.73 -18.87 -109.77
C LEU A 197 16.89 -18.00 -110.72
N GLN A 198 16.47 -16.82 -110.28
CA GLN A 198 15.78 -15.84 -111.14
C GLN A 198 16.68 -15.38 -112.29
N GLY A 199 17.96 -15.12 -112.03
CA GLY A 199 18.94 -14.80 -113.06
C GLY A 199 19.08 -15.93 -114.08
N ARG A 200 19.22 -17.18 -113.60
CA ARG A 200 19.29 -18.36 -114.48
C ARG A 200 18.01 -18.57 -115.30
N LEU A 201 16.83 -18.35 -114.71
CA LEU A 201 15.55 -18.42 -115.42
C LEU A 201 15.45 -17.33 -116.49
N ALA A 202 15.88 -16.10 -116.20
CA ALA A 202 15.92 -15.01 -117.17
C ALA A 202 16.89 -15.31 -118.33
N GLU A 203 18.04 -15.92 -118.05
CA GLU A 203 18.98 -16.37 -119.09
C GLU A 203 18.43 -17.53 -119.93
N GLN A 204 17.69 -18.46 -119.30
CA GLN A 204 17.03 -19.56 -120.02
C GLN A 204 15.88 -19.07 -120.91
N GLY A 205 15.11 -18.07 -120.48
CA GLY A 205 14.08 -17.42 -121.31
C GLY A 205 14.68 -16.71 -122.53
N LYS A 206 15.81 -16.00 -122.36
CA LYS A 206 16.53 -15.41 -123.49
C LYS A 206 17.08 -16.46 -124.45
N ARG A 207 17.51 -17.62 -123.94
CA ARG A 207 17.94 -18.75 -124.79
C ARG A 207 16.79 -19.48 -125.48
N SER A 208 15.57 -19.48 -124.92
CA SER A 208 14.41 -20.09 -125.58
C SER A 208 13.84 -19.25 -126.73
N ASP A 209 14.03 -17.92 -126.69
CA ASP A 209 13.65 -17.03 -127.80
C ASP A 209 14.58 -17.16 -129.04
N ASP A 210 15.75 -17.80 -128.90
CA ASP A 210 16.75 -17.99 -129.96
C ASP A 210 16.77 -19.41 -130.59
N VAL A 211 15.86 -20.31 -130.20
CA VAL A 211 15.83 -21.69 -130.76
C VAL A 211 14.84 -21.81 -131.92
N VAL A 212 15.40 -21.82 -133.13
CA VAL A 212 14.79 -22.38 -134.35
C VAL A 212 14.31 -23.80 -134.07
N VAL A 213 13.00 -24.01 -134.20
CA VAL A 213 12.31 -25.31 -134.10
C VAL A 213 12.86 -26.29 -135.15
N PRO A 214 13.45 -27.44 -134.78
CA PRO A 214 13.66 -28.56 -135.71
C PRO A 214 12.44 -29.48 -135.72
N PRO A 215 12.20 -30.21 -136.83
CA PRO A 215 10.94 -30.89 -137.08
C PRO A 215 10.73 -32.13 -136.20
N ARG A 216 9.45 -32.38 -135.86
CA ARG A 216 8.97 -33.62 -135.26
C ARG A 216 9.31 -34.82 -136.15
N LEU A 217 9.84 -35.88 -135.54
CA LEU A 217 9.75 -37.24 -136.06
C LEU A 217 9.44 -38.23 -134.93
N ASP A 218 8.71 -39.26 -135.34
CA ASP A 218 7.83 -40.14 -134.59
C ASP A 218 8.49 -41.16 -133.66
N PHE A 219 7.65 -41.62 -132.73
CA PHE A 219 7.57 -42.93 -132.06
C PHE A 219 8.67 -43.96 -132.35
N ASP A 220 9.27 -44.56 -131.31
CA ASP A 220 8.81 -45.87 -130.82
C ASP A 220 9.47 -46.34 -129.49
N GLN A 221 8.70 -47.16 -128.75
CA GLN A 221 9.09 -48.25 -127.85
C GLN A 221 9.76 -48.03 -126.46
N LYS A 222 8.92 -48.33 -125.46
CA LYS A 222 9.13 -49.26 -124.32
C LYS A 222 10.26 -48.97 -123.32
N ARG A 223 9.85 -48.61 -122.09
CA ARG A 223 9.95 -49.47 -120.87
C ARG A 223 9.28 -48.80 -119.66
N PRO A 224 8.52 -49.54 -118.83
CA PRO A 224 7.91 -49.01 -117.62
C PRO A 224 8.90 -49.13 -116.45
N VAL A 225 9.12 -48.06 -115.69
CA VAL A 225 9.74 -48.16 -114.36
C VAL A 225 8.81 -47.52 -113.34
N ARG A 226 8.55 -48.31 -112.30
CA ARG A 226 7.50 -48.19 -111.29
C ARG A 226 7.64 -46.92 -110.45
N LEU A 227 6.50 -46.28 -110.21
CA LEU A 227 6.28 -45.35 -109.12
C LEU A 227 6.40 -46.11 -107.79
N SER A 228 7.41 -45.77 -106.98
CA SER A 228 7.46 -46.16 -105.57
C SER A 228 7.08 -44.95 -104.73
N SER A 229 5.83 -44.97 -104.28
CA SER A 229 5.28 -44.08 -103.26
C SER A 229 6.03 -44.24 -101.93
N TYR A 230 6.46 -43.13 -101.33
CA TYR A 230 6.72 -43.08 -99.90
C TYR A 230 6.04 -41.83 -99.33
N GLU A 231 4.90 -42.05 -98.69
CA GLU A 231 4.24 -41.05 -97.85
C GLU A 231 4.83 -41.06 -96.43
N PRO A 232 4.76 -39.91 -95.72
CA PRO A 232 5.41 -39.70 -94.43
C PRO A 232 4.50 -40.15 -93.28
N THR A 233 5.01 -40.98 -92.37
CA THR A 233 4.36 -41.19 -91.07
C THR A 233 4.97 -40.25 -90.05
N GLY A 234 4.19 -39.24 -89.64
CA GLY A 234 4.38 -38.60 -88.35
C GLY A 234 4.09 -39.56 -87.20
N ARG A 235 4.75 -39.35 -86.07
CA ARG A 235 4.18 -39.64 -84.75
C ARG A 235 4.83 -38.81 -83.65
N THR A 236 3.96 -38.04 -83.02
CA THR A 236 4.02 -37.47 -81.68
C THR A 236 4.34 -38.50 -80.60
N THR A 237 5.24 -38.16 -79.67
CA THR A 237 5.04 -37.99 -78.20
C THR A 237 6.35 -37.51 -77.61
#